data_AF-A0A973SMJ9-F1
#
_entry.id   AF-A0A973SMJ9-F1
#
_cell.length_a   1.000
_cell.length_b   1.000
_cell.length_c   1.000
_cell.angle_alpha   90.00
_cell.angle_beta   90.00
_cell.angle_gamma   90.00
#
_symmetry.space_group_name_H-M   'P 1'
#
loop_
_entity.id
_entity.type
_entity.pdbx_description
1 polymer ?
#
loop_
_entity_poly.entity_id
_entity_poly.type
_entity_poly.pdbx_seq_one_letter_code
_entity_poly.pdbx_strand_id
1 'polypeptide(L)'
;VHFLAVGLLFFWPIMGIDPAPRKPSYVMKMLELFAGMPFHAFFGVAVMMSSTLFVDSFAKPPASWGVDTLDDQQIGGAIAWAFGEVPTVIVLLVIFSQWMRSEERIARRRDRAADRDGDVELDAYNAYLARLAGGKSAPERAPAEAGVPVDAGAQDDPARSGSA
;
A
#
# COMPACT_ATOMS: atom_id res chain seq x y z
N VAL A 1 24.15 -24.57 11.96
CA VAL A 1 24.63 -23.17 11.82
C VAL A 1 24.09 -22.46 10.58
N HIS A 2 24.20 -23.05 9.38
CA HIS A 2 23.77 -22.41 8.12
C HIS A 2 22.28 -22.05 8.07
N PHE A 3 21.37 -22.94 8.49
CA PHE A 3 19.92 -22.67 8.50
C PHE A 3 19.56 -21.41 9.32
N LEU A 4 20.04 -21.33 10.56
CA LEU A 4 19.79 -20.18 11.43
C LEU A 4 20.44 -18.91 10.88
N ALA A 5 21.68 -19.00 10.37
CA ALA A 5 22.39 -17.86 9.79
C ALA A 5 21.64 -17.30 8.56
N VAL A 6 21.18 -18.16 7.65
CA VAL A 6 20.40 -17.74 6.49
C VAL A 6 19.06 -17.13 6.91
N GLY A 7 18.38 -17.71 7.91
CA GLY A 7 17.14 -17.13 8.46
C GLY A 7 17.36 -15.73 9.05
N LEU A 8 18.44 -15.53 9.80
CA LEU A 8 18.81 -14.21 10.33
C LEU A 8 19.16 -13.21 9.22
N LEU A 9 19.89 -13.65 8.19
CA LEU A 9 20.21 -12.82 7.03
C LEU A 9 18.95 -12.43 6.23
N PHE A 10 17.98 -13.34 6.10
CA PHE A 10 16.68 -13.04 5.48
C PHE A 10 15.89 -12.02 6.30
N PHE A 11 15.89 -12.14 7.63
CA PHE A 11 15.15 -11.23 8.51
C PHE A 11 15.81 -9.85 8.71
N TRP A 12 17.11 -9.75 8.44
CA TRP A 12 17.90 -8.53 8.67
C TRP A 12 17.38 -7.30 7.89
N PRO A 13 17.16 -7.35 6.56
CA PRO A 13 16.64 -6.21 5.79
C PRO A 13 15.22 -5.79 6.22
N ILE A 14 14.41 -6.76 6.64
CA ILE A 14 13.02 -6.56 7.08
C ILE A 14 13.00 -5.71 8.34
N MET A 15 13.76 -6.11 9.37
CA MET A 15 13.88 -5.37 10.64
C MET A 15 14.43 -3.96 10.42
N GLY A 16 15.33 -3.78 9.44
CA GLY A 16 15.79 -2.45 9.01
C GLY A 16 16.43 -1.61 10.11
N ILE A 17 16.97 -2.27 11.14
CA ILE A 17 17.65 -1.65 12.28
C ILE A 17 18.95 -0.98 11.81
N ASP A 18 19.63 -1.59 10.84
CA ASP A 18 20.91 -1.09 10.36
C ASP A 18 20.77 -0.09 9.19
N PRO A 19 21.63 0.94 9.13
CA PRO A 19 21.65 1.91 8.06
C PRO A 19 22.14 1.26 6.75
N ALA A 20 21.23 0.61 6.04
CA ALA A 20 21.49 0.13 4.69
C ALA A 20 21.61 1.32 3.71
N PRO A 21 22.56 1.30 2.75
CA PRO A 21 22.73 2.35 1.75
C PRO A 21 21.46 2.61 0.91
N ARG A 22 20.63 1.58 0.74
CA ARG A 22 19.30 1.66 0.14
C ARG A 22 18.30 0.99 1.06
N LYS A 23 17.29 1.74 1.50
CA LYS A 23 16.19 1.20 2.28
C LYS A 23 15.12 0.67 1.32
N PRO A 24 14.78 -0.62 1.33
CA PRO A 24 13.67 -1.12 0.53
C PRO A 24 12.38 -0.41 0.93
N SER A 25 11.50 -0.17 -0.05
CA SER A 25 10.19 0.43 0.19
C SER A 25 9.36 -0.46 1.12
N TYR A 26 8.40 0.12 1.84
CA TYR A 26 7.52 -0.67 2.70
C TYR A 26 6.79 -1.77 1.93
N VAL A 27 6.33 -1.47 0.72
CA VAL A 27 5.71 -2.46 -0.19
C VAL A 27 6.67 -3.60 -0.50
N MET A 28 7.93 -3.32 -0.82
CA MET A 28 8.92 -4.37 -1.09
C MET A 28 9.18 -5.25 0.13
N LYS A 29 9.29 -4.66 1.33
CA LYS A 29 9.43 -5.43 2.57
C LYS A 29 8.22 -6.34 2.82
N MET A 30 7.01 -5.85 2.56
CA MET A 30 5.78 -6.64 2.69
C MET A 30 5.74 -7.78 1.67
N LEU A 31 6.13 -7.54 0.41
CA LEU A 31 6.20 -8.58 -0.62
C LEU A 31 7.25 -9.65 -0.30
N GLU A 32 8.42 -9.25 0.20
CA GLU A 32 9.47 -10.16 0.65
C GLU A 32 8.97 -11.07 1.78
N LEU A 33 8.26 -10.51 2.75
CA LEU A 33 7.62 -11.27 3.82
C LEU A 33 6.55 -12.23 3.29
N PHE A 34 5.73 -11.76 2.35
CA PHE A 34 4.62 -12.52 1.78
C PHE A 34 5.09 -13.65 0.85
N ALA A 35 6.22 -13.49 0.17
CA ALA A 35 6.74 -14.50 -0.74
C ALA A 35 7.01 -15.85 -0.05
N GLY A 36 7.44 -15.83 1.22
CA GLY A 36 7.68 -17.03 2.00
C GLY A 36 6.44 -17.65 2.64
N MET A 37 5.37 -16.87 2.89
CA MET A 37 4.19 -17.32 3.64
C MET A 37 3.51 -18.56 3.00
N PRO A 38 3.16 -18.57 1.69
CA PRO A 38 2.46 -19.72 1.12
C PRO A 38 3.19 -21.04 1.32
N PHE A 39 4.52 -21.06 1.23
CA PHE A 39 5.29 -22.30 1.38
C PHE A 39 5.16 -22.90 2.79
N HIS A 40 5.25 -22.08 3.84
CA HIS A 40 5.11 -22.53 5.22
C HIS A 40 3.66 -22.86 5.55
N ALA A 41 2.73 -21.99 5.10
CA ALA A 41 1.32 -22.16 5.31
C ALA A 41 0.82 -23.50 4.72
N PHE A 42 1.09 -23.73 3.43
CA PHE A 42 0.68 -24.95 2.74
C PHE A 42 1.37 -26.19 3.33
N PHE A 43 2.66 -26.11 3.66
CA PHE A 43 3.36 -27.23 4.28
C PHE A 43 2.69 -27.66 5.60
N GLY A 44 2.49 -26.73 6.53
CA GLY A 44 1.92 -27.05 7.84
C GLY A 44 0.47 -27.54 7.73
N VAL A 45 -0.35 -26.92 6.87
CA VAL A 45 -1.72 -27.37 6.60
C VAL A 45 -1.76 -28.75 5.96
N ALA A 46 -0.88 -29.05 5.01
CA ALA A 46 -0.81 -30.37 4.40
C ALA A 46 -0.47 -31.46 5.45
N VAL A 47 0.39 -31.14 6.41
CA VAL A 47 0.70 -32.05 7.54
C VAL A 47 -0.49 -32.20 8.49
N MET A 48 -1.15 -31.10 8.87
CA MET A 48 -2.36 -31.11 9.70
C MET A 48 -3.52 -31.90 9.09
N MET A 49 -3.65 -31.87 7.76
CA MET A 49 -4.73 -32.55 7.04
C MET A 49 -4.37 -33.97 6.60
N SER A 50 -3.17 -34.46 6.95
CA SER A 50 -2.77 -35.80 6.54
C SER A 50 -3.59 -36.87 7.26
N SER A 51 -4.01 -37.89 6.50
CA SER A 51 -4.65 -39.10 7.01
C SER A 51 -3.65 -40.26 7.23
N THR A 52 -2.39 -40.08 6.84
CA THR A 52 -1.33 -41.08 6.98
C THR A 52 -0.06 -40.46 7.53
N LEU A 53 0.79 -41.28 8.14
CA LEU A 53 2.12 -40.83 8.54
C LEU A 53 2.99 -40.58 7.30
N PHE A 54 3.79 -39.51 7.33
CA PHE A 54 4.78 -39.23 6.28
C PHE A 54 6.10 -39.96 6.51
N VAL A 55 6.41 -40.31 7.76
CA VAL A 55 7.68 -40.91 8.14
C VAL A 55 7.45 -42.12 9.04
N ASP A 56 7.79 -43.30 8.54
CA ASP A 56 7.62 -44.57 9.26
C ASP A 56 8.49 -44.68 10.52
N SER A 57 9.60 -43.95 10.57
CA SER A 57 10.54 -43.95 11.72
C SER A 57 9.87 -43.55 13.04
N PHE A 58 8.77 -42.79 12.99
CA PHE A 58 8.01 -42.35 14.16
C PHE A 58 6.72 -43.14 14.38
N ALA A 59 6.43 -44.16 13.55
CA ALA A 59 5.18 -44.89 13.61
C ALA A 59 5.01 -45.77 14.87
N LYS A 60 6.10 -46.04 15.61
CA LYS A 60 6.11 -46.92 16.77
C LYS A 60 6.87 -46.28 17.95
N PRO A 61 6.32 -45.22 18.56
CA PRO A 61 6.90 -44.64 19.77
C PRO A 61 6.84 -45.65 20.93
N PRO A 62 7.66 -45.48 21.98
CA PRO A 62 7.54 -46.29 23.19
C PRO A 62 6.12 -46.24 23.74
N ALA A 63 5.54 -47.41 24.06
CA ALA A 63 4.17 -47.50 24.56
C ALA A 63 3.93 -46.65 25.83
N SER A 64 4.97 -46.41 26.62
CA SER A 64 4.92 -45.55 27.81
C SER A 64 4.59 -44.09 27.54
N TRP A 65 4.72 -43.61 26.30
CA TRP A 65 4.40 -42.22 25.94
C TRP A 65 2.89 -41.99 25.76
N GLY A 66 2.13 -43.04 25.44
CA GLY A 66 0.68 -42.92 25.24
C GLY A 66 0.28 -41.97 24.11
N VAL A 67 1.12 -41.84 23.09
CA VAL A 67 0.94 -40.90 21.96
C VAL A 67 0.30 -41.62 20.77
N ASP A 68 -0.75 -41.02 20.20
CA ASP A 68 -1.21 -41.34 18.86
C ASP A 68 -0.29 -40.63 17.86
N THR A 69 0.38 -41.41 17.01
CA THR A 69 1.39 -40.89 16.09
C THR A 69 0.81 -40.02 14.99
N LEU A 70 -0.43 -40.28 14.57
CA LEU A 70 -1.07 -39.48 13.54
C LEU A 70 -1.49 -38.13 14.11
N ASP A 71 -2.09 -38.13 15.31
CA ASP A 71 -2.47 -36.90 16.01
C ASP A 71 -1.24 -36.03 16.33
N ASP A 72 -0.15 -36.64 16.80
CA ASP A 72 1.12 -35.94 17.05
C ASP A 72 1.69 -35.29 15.78
N GLN A 73 1.64 -35.99 14.64
CA GLN A 73 2.04 -35.40 13.35
C GLN A 73 1.17 -34.20 12.98
N GLN A 74 -0.15 -34.31 13.14
CA GLN A 74 -1.09 -33.22 12.83
C GLN A 74 -0.84 -32.00 13.72
N ILE A 75 -0.63 -32.21 15.03
CA ILE A 75 -0.22 -31.17 15.97
C ILE A 75 1.13 -30.57 15.57
N GLY A 76 2.08 -31.39 15.15
CA GLY A 76 3.37 -30.94 14.61
C GLY A 76 3.22 -30.02 13.40
N GLY A 77 2.28 -30.34 12.50
CA GLY A 77 1.89 -29.47 11.38
C GLY A 77 1.33 -28.13 11.85
N ALA A 78 0.47 -28.13 12.86
CA ALA A 78 -0.11 -26.91 13.44
C ALA A 78 0.95 -26.02 14.10
N ILE A 79 1.88 -26.62 14.84
CA ILE A 79 3.00 -25.91 15.47
C ILE A 79 3.92 -25.32 14.39
N ALA A 80 4.29 -26.12 13.38
CA ALA A 80 5.16 -25.67 12.29
C ALA A 80 4.52 -24.49 11.52
N TRP A 81 3.22 -24.57 11.24
CA TRP A 81 2.44 -23.49 10.64
C TRP A 81 2.44 -22.23 11.51
N ALA A 82 2.04 -22.35 12.78
CA ALA A 82 1.89 -21.21 13.67
C ALA A 82 3.21 -20.48 13.92
N PHE A 83 4.31 -21.21 14.05
CA PHE A 83 5.64 -20.63 14.21
C PHE A 83 6.11 -19.86 12.97
N GLY A 84 5.69 -20.26 11.77
CA GLY A 84 5.97 -19.52 10.54
C GLY A 84 5.10 -18.27 10.39
N GLU A 85 3.80 -18.43 10.60
CA GLU A 85 2.82 -17.40 10.24
C GLU A 85 2.61 -16.34 11.33
N VAL A 86 2.52 -16.72 12.61
CA VAL A 86 2.19 -15.77 13.68
C VAL A 86 3.26 -14.67 13.82
N PRO A 87 4.58 -14.98 13.91
CA PRO A 87 5.61 -13.95 13.95
C PRO A 87 5.62 -13.09 12.68
N THR A 88 5.41 -13.71 11.52
CA THR A 88 5.37 -13.03 10.22
C THR A 88 4.24 -12.01 10.16
N VAL A 89 3.03 -12.37 10.60
CA VAL A 89 1.89 -11.45 10.67
C VAL A 89 2.17 -10.28 11.61
N ILE A 90 2.78 -10.53 12.78
CA ILE A 90 3.17 -9.46 13.71
C ILE A 90 4.12 -8.46 13.02
N VAL A 91 5.14 -8.96 12.33
CA VAL A 91 6.11 -8.12 11.60
C VAL A 91 5.43 -7.37 10.46
N LEU A 92 4.53 -8.03 9.72
CA LEU A 92 3.75 -7.40 8.65
C LEU A 92 2.91 -6.23 9.17
N LEU A 93 2.22 -6.40 10.30
CA LEU A 93 1.44 -5.36 10.95
C LEU A 93 2.31 -4.16 11.38
N VAL A 94 3.50 -4.45 11.90
CA VAL A 94 4.48 -3.42 12.28
C VAL A 94 4.94 -2.62 11.05
N ILE A 95 5.29 -3.29 9.95
CA ILE A 95 5.73 -2.64 8.70
C ILE A 95 4.59 -1.83 8.09
N PHE A 96 3.38 -2.39 8.06
CA PHE A 96 2.19 -1.71 7.57
C PHE A 96 1.89 -0.44 8.39
N SER A 97 1.96 -0.50 9.72
CA SER A 97 1.80 0.68 10.58
C SER A 97 2.87 1.74 10.31
N GLN A 98 4.12 1.34 10.09
CA GLN A 98 5.20 2.26 9.72
C GLN A 98 4.95 2.90 8.35
N TRP A 99 4.42 2.14 7.39
CA TRP A 99 4.07 2.65 6.07
C TRP A 99 2.96 3.70 6.14
N MET A 100 1.86 3.40 6.84
CA MET A 100 0.75 4.34 7.03
C MET A 100 1.21 5.68 7.62
N ARG A 101 2.07 5.63 8.66
CA ARG A 101 2.66 6.83 9.26
C ARG A 101 3.63 7.57 8.33
N SER A 102 4.25 6.87 7.38
CA SER A 102 5.11 7.47 6.37
C SER A 102 4.28 8.22 5.32
N GLU A 103 3.23 7.57 4.79
CA GLU A 103 2.33 8.16 3.80
C GLU A 103 1.64 9.41 4.35
N GLU A 104 1.16 9.38 5.60
CA GLU A 104 0.54 10.55 6.22
C GLU A 104 1.51 11.75 6.32
N ARG A 105 2.79 11.50 6.60
CA ARG A 105 3.81 12.56 6.63
C ARG A 105 4.09 13.13 5.24
N ILE A 106 4.04 12.31 4.20
CA ILE A 106 4.23 12.73 2.82
C ILE A 106 3.01 13.53 2.35
N ALA A 107 1.80 13.04 2.62
CA ALA A 107 0.54 13.72 2.32
C ALA A 107 0.52 15.13 2.94
N ARG A 108 0.75 15.26 4.26
CA ARG A 108 0.81 16.57 4.93
C ARG A 108 1.88 17.50 4.38
N ARG A 109 3.00 16.97 3.87
CA ARG A 109 4.04 17.79 3.21
C ARG A 109 3.57 18.29 1.85
N ARG A 110 2.85 17.45 1.11
CA ARG A 110 2.28 17.79 -0.19
C ARG A 110 1.18 18.83 -0.05
N ASP A 111 0.27 18.65 0.92
CA ASP A 111 -0.80 19.62 1.21
C ASP A 111 -0.20 21.00 1.55
N ARG A 112 0.80 21.06 2.44
CA ARG A 112 1.50 22.31 2.77
C ARG A 112 2.31 22.92 1.62
N ALA A 113 2.66 22.14 0.61
CA ALA A 113 3.30 22.68 -0.60
C ALA A 113 2.24 23.28 -1.52
N ALA A 114 1.13 22.59 -1.73
CA ALA A 114 -0.02 23.09 -2.48
C ALA A 114 -0.62 24.38 -1.87
N ASP A 115 -0.74 24.46 -0.54
CA ASP A 115 -1.22 25.66 0.17
C ASP A 115 -0.30 26.88 -0.03
N ARG A 116 1.01 26.66 -0.26
CA ARG A 116 2.00 27.75 -0.41
C ARG A 116 2.22 28.16 -1.85
N ASP A 117 2.33 27.17 -2.73
CA ASP A 117 2.72 27.38 -4.12
C ASP A 117 1.48 27.53 -5.03
N GLY A 118 0.27 27.30 -4.50
CA GLY A 118 -0.96 27.16 -5.30
C GLY A 118 -0.94 25.86 -6.11
N ASP A 119 -2.00 25.62 -6.86
CA ASP A 119 -2.14 24.44 -7.74
C ASP A 119 -1.27 24.54 -9.02
N VAL A 120 -0.07 25.15 -8.94
CA VAL A 120 0.83 25.42 -10.09
C VAL A 120 1.21 24.13 -10.83
N GLU A 121 1.38 23.01 -10.12
CA GLU A 121 1.63 21.71 -10.74
C GLU A 121 0.40 21.18 -11.48
N LEU A 122 -0.80 21.36 -10.92
CA LEU A 122 -2.08 21.02 -11.55
C LEU A 122 -2.36 21.92 -12.76
N ASP A 123 -2.07 23.21 -12.67
CA ASP A 123 -2.20 24.18 -13.76
C ASP A 123 -1.25 23.86 -14.92
N ALA A 124 0.01 23.55 -14.63
CA ALA A 124 0.98 23.11 -15.63
C ALA A 124 0.56 21.80 -16.30
N TYR A 125 0.01 20.86 -15.52
CA TYR A 125 -0.52 19.60 -16.02
C TYR A 125 -1.77 19.81 -16.89
N ASN A 126 -2.70 20.67 -16.46
CA ASN A 126 -3.89 21.07 -17.23
C ASN A 126 -3.50 21.73 -18.55
N ALA A 127 -2.48 22.61 -18.55
CA ALA A 127 -1.95 23.22 -19.78
C ALA A 127 -1.33 22.18 -20.72
N TYR A 128 -0.63 21.18 -20.19
CA TYR A 128 -0.11 20.05 -20.96
C TYR A 128 -1.24 19.21 -21.58
N LEU A 129 -2.27 18.86 -20.82
CA LEU A 129 -3.45 18.15 -21.34
C LEU A 129 -4.19 18.96 -22.41
N ALA A 130 -4.33 20.28 -22.23
CA ALA A 130 -4.91 21.17 -23.24
C ALA A 130 -4.11 21.16 -24.54
N ARG A 131 -2.78 21.10 -24.47
CA ARG A 131 -1.90 20.96 -25.63
C ARG A 131 -2.08 19.61 -26.34
N LEU A 132 -2.27 18.52 -25.60
CA LEU A 132 -2.57 17.21 -26.17
C LEU A 132 -3.97 17.16 -26.82
N ALA A 133 -4.96 17.80 -26.19
CA ALA A 133 -6.32 17.91 -26.71
C ALA A 133 -6.39 18.80 -27.96
N GLY A 134 -5.63 19.91 -27.98
CA GLY A 134 -5.49 20.78 -29.15
C GLY A 134 -4.81 20.13 -30.36
N GLY A 135 -4.16 18.96 -30.17
CA GLY A 135 -3.67 18.11 -31.27
C GLY A 135 -4.77 17.33 -32.00
N LYS A 136 -6.02 17.35 -31.49
CA LYS A 136 -7.22 16.87 -32.19
C LYS A 136 -8.15 18.06 -32.41
N SER A 137 -7.90 18.77 -33.52
CA SER A 137 -8.76 19.75 -34.21
C SER A 137 -9.81 20.45 -33.35
N ALA A 138 -9.53 21.69 -32.93
CA ALA A 138 -10.58 22.61 -32.55
C ALA A 138 -11.42 22.95 -33.80
N PRO A 139 -12.75 22.85 -33.77
CA PRO A 139 -13.57 23.37 -34.86
C PRO A 139 -13.43 24.89 -34.87
N GLU A 140 -13.02 25.40 -36.02
CA GLU A 140 -12.83 26.81 -36.35
C GLU A 140 -14.08 27.62 -35.99
N ARG A 141 -13.97 28.51 -35.00
CA ARG A 141 -15.00 29.54 -34.79
C ARG A 141 -14.82 30.60 -35.86
N ALA A 142 -15.80 30.67 -36.76
CA ALA A 142 -15.91 31.72 -37.77
C ALA A 142 -15.91 33.12 -37.12
N PRO A 143 -15.39 34.16 -37.81
CA PRO A 143 -15.36 35.51 -37.26
C PRO A 143 -16.77 36.09 -37.14
N ALA A 144 -17.11 36.61 -35.96
CA ALA A 144 -18.34 37.35 -35.74
C ALA A 144 -18.30 38.67 -36.53
N GLU A 145 -19.31 38.86 -37.37
CA GLU A 145 -19.55 40.08 -38.14
C GLU A 145 -19.73 41.32 -37.25
N ALA A 146 -19.29 42.46 -37.79
CA ALA A 146 -19.32 43.76 -37.15
C ALA A 146 -20.71 44.43 -37.17
N GLY A 147 -21.01 45.20 -36.12
CA GLY A 147 -22.15 46.13 -35.98
C GLY A 147 -22.84 45.92 -34.62
N VAL A 148 -22.98 46.88 -33.71
CA VAL A 148 -23.48 48.27 -33.81
C VAL A 148 -23.00 49.05 -32.56
N PRO A 149 -22.68 50.35 -32.64
CA PRO A 149 -22.33 51.14 -31.46
C PRO A 149 -23.59 51.58 -30.70
N VAL A 150 -23.64 51.32 -29.40
CA VAL A 150 -24.69 51.84 -28.52
C VAL A 150 -24.24 53.19 -27.96
N ASP A 151 -25.01 54.21 -28.32
CA ASP A 151 -24.86 55.62 -27.99
C ASP A 151 -24.97 55.89 -26.48
N ALA A 152 -24.17 56.83 -26.00
CA ALA A 152 -24.18 57.31 -24.62
C ALA A 152 -25.07 58.55 -24.52
N GLY A 153 -26.18 58.45 -23.79
CA GLY A 153 -27.09 59.56 -23.52
C GLY A 153 -27.54 59.58 -22.06
N ALA A 154 -27.24 60.67 -21.38
CA ALA A 154 -27.46 60.96 -19.96
C ALA A 154 -28.93 61.22 -19.58
N GLN A 155 -29.30 60.97 -18.31
CA GLN A 155 -30.12 61.86 -17.43
C GLN A 155 -30.35 61.24 -16.02
N ASP A 156 -29.76 61.84 -14.98
CA ASP A 156 -30.41 62.57 -13.86
C ASP A 156 -31.89 62.21 -13.54
N ASP A 157 -32.42 62.07 -12.32
CA ASP A 157 -32.04 62.42 -10.93
C ASP A 157 -33.13 61.78 -9.97
N PRO A 158 -33.51 62.28 -8.77
CA PRO A 158 -33.48 61.50 -7.52
C PRO A 158 -34.84 61.40 -6.79
N ALA A 159 -35.18 60.27 -6.15
CA ALA A 159 -36.17 60.28 -5.05
C ALA A 159 -36.29 58.91 -4.38
N ARG A 160 -35.97 58.85 -3.08
CA ARG A 160 -36.97 58.56 -2.02
C ARG A 160 -36.31 58.62 -0.64
N SER A 161 -36.52 59.77 0.00
CA SER A 161 -36.58 59.96 1.45
C SER A 161 -37.91 59.40 1.98
N GLY A 162 -37.95 58.96 3.25
CA GLY A 162 -39.18 58.86 4.04
C GLY A 162 -39.29 57.60 4.93
N SER A 163 -38.56 57.49 6.04
CA SER A 163 -39.03 57.64 7.45
C SER A 163 -40.27 56.83 7.89
N ALA A 164 -40.07 55.89 8.82
CA ALA A 164 -40.60 55.90 10.20
C ALA A 164 -39.88 54.82 11.04
#